data_AF-A0A7J3EFE9-F1
#
_entry.id   AF-A0A7J3EFE9-F1
#
_cell.length_a   1.000
_cell.length_b   1.000
_cell.length_c   1.000
_cell.angle_alpha   90.00
_cell.angle_beta   90.00
_cell.angle_gamma   90.00
#
_symmetry.space_group_name_H-M   'P 1'
#
loop_
_entity.id
_entity.type
_entity.pdbx_description
1 polymer ?
#
loop_
_entity_poly.entity_id
_entity_poly.type
_entity_poly.pdbx_seq_one_letter_code
_entity_poly.pdbx_strand_id
1 'polypeptide(L)'
;MSVKQQRFKISPTGRGAIFKLKRWFYLSFYAKNVPDDIKKNNRDKWLELSRRLVEEMNRRGASEKPTRITLEYEASPNNEFKPICVTVEVMEMRPLESFKISFRGREAEVEEKEKLKAQLTEMLKKARALGIRPEDLTGENQ
;
A
#
# COMPACT_ATOMS: atom_id res chain seq x y z
N MET A 1 7.99 29.51 -18.97
CA MET A 1 7.31 28.46 -18.16
C MET A 1 8.30 27.32 -17.98
N SER A 2 8.38 26.71 -16.79
CA SER A 2 9.29 25.58 -16.54
C SER A 2 8.52 24.26 -16.64
N VAL A 3 9.09 23.29 -17.34
CA VAL A 3 8.55 21.93 -17.44
C VAL A 3 8.71 21.26 -16.08
N LYS A 4 7.60 20.78 -15.54
CA LYS A 4 7.53 20.04 -14.28
C LYS A 4 7.21 18.58 -14.57
N GLN A 5 7.67 17.70 -13.71
CA GLN A 5 7.41 16.27 -13.81
C GLN A 5 6.81 15.75 -12.49
N GLN A 6 5.70 15.04 -12.59
CA GLN A 6 5.11 14.29 -11.50
C GLN A 6 5.23 12.79 -11.77
N ARG A 7 6.15 12.13 -11.05
CA ARG A 7 6.30 10.67 -11.07
C ARG A 7 5.53 10.05 -9.90
N PHE A 8 4.67 9.08 -10.19
CA PHE A 8 3.88 8.40 -9.16
C PHE A 8 4.55 7.12 -8.69
N LYS A 9 4.22 6.67 -7.47
CA LYS A 9 4.55 5.30 -7.03
C LYS A 9 3.74 4.28 -7.84
N ILE A 10 4.26 3.06 -7.97
CA ILE A 10 3.56 1.95 -8.64
C ILE A 10 2.19 1.76 -7.97
N SER A 11 1.18 1.55 -8.80
CA SER A 11 -0.14 1.09 -8.37
C SER A 11 -0.31 -0.38 -8.74
N PRO A 12 -1.03 -1.16 -7.92
CA PRO A 12 -1.36 -2.55 -8.24
C PRO A 12 -2.07 -2.74 -9.58
N THR A 13 -2.83 -1.73 -10.00
CA THR A 13 -3.56 -1.72 -11.27
C THR A 13 -3.38 -0.39 -12.00
N GLY A 14 -3.54 -0.42 -13.32
CA GLY A 14 -3.58 0.76 -14.17
C GLY A 14 -4.70 1.73 -13.77
N ARG A 15 -5.88 1.22 -13.44
CA ARG A 15 -6.99 2.04 -12.92
C ARG A 15 -6.61 2.75 -11.62
N GLY A 16 -5.92 2.06 -10.72
CA GLY A 16 -5.40 2.66 -9.48
C GLY A 16 -4.36 3.74 -9.75
N ALA A 17 -3.52 3.60 -10.77
CA ALA A 17 -2.58 4.64 -11.20
C ALA A 17 -3.31 5.88 -11.71
N ILE A 18 -4.32 5.72 -12.58
CA ILE A 18 -5.16 6.83 -13.08
C ILE A 18 -5.87 7.54 -11.92
N PHE A 19 -6.39 6.79 -10.95
CA PHE A 19 -7.05 7.39 -9.79
C PHE A 19 -6.12 8.24 -8.93
N LYS A 20 -4.87 7.80 -8.73
CA LYS A 20 -3.84 8.62 -8.05
C LYS A 20 -3.54 9.90 -8.83
N LEU A 21 -3.38 9.79 -10.15
CA LEU A 21 -3.18 10.95 -11.03
C LEU A 21 -4.36 11.94 -10.93
N LYS A 22 -5.60 11.43 -10.97
CA LYS A 22 -6.83 12.22 -10.79
C LYS A 22 -6.80 12.99 -9.47
N ARG A 23 -6.55 12.30 -8.35
CA ARG A 23 -6.52 12.94 -7.02
C ARG A 23 -5.47 14.04 -6.94
N TRP A 24 -4.28 13.77 -7.50
CA TRP A 24 -3.22 14.76 -7.57
C TRP A 24 -3.64 15.98 -8.41
N PHE A 25 -4.25 15.79 -9.59
CA PHE A 25 -4.72 16.90 -10.43
C PHE A 25 -5.68 17.82 -9.68
N TYR A 26 -6.71 17.26 -9.04
CA TYR A 26 -7.69 18.07 -8.30
C TYR A 26 -7.07 18.79 -7.09
N LEU A 27 -6.10 18.16 -6.42
CA LEU A 27 -5.38 18.79 -5.32
C LEU A 27 -4.49 19.95 -5.80
N SER A 28 -3.85 19.81 -6.96
CA SER A 28 -2.87 20.77 -7.48
C SER A 28 -3.49 21.92 -8.27
N PHE A 29 -4.54 21.66 -9.07
CA PHE A 29 -5.05 22.60 -10.08
C PHE A 29 -6.51 22.98 -9.90
N TYR A 30 -7.19 22.41 -8.89
CA TYR A 30 -8.60 22.68 -8.58
C TYR A 30 -8.79 23.18 -7.14
N ALA A 31 -7.78 23.88 -6.61
CA ALA A 31 -7.83 24.50 -5.29
C ALA A 31 -8.74 25.74 -5.27
N LYS A 32 -9.16 26.15 -4.06
CA LYS A 32 -10.10 27.28 -3.86
C LYS A 32 -9.57 28.62 -4.37
N ASN A 33 -8.26 28.82 -4.37
CA ASN A 33 -7.56 30.05 -4.75
C ASN A 33 -7.33 30.24 -6.25
N VAL A 34 -7.83 29.33 -7.10
CA VAL A 34 -7.73 29.44 -8.56
C VAL A 34 -9.00 30.13 -9.09
N PRO A 35 -8.90 31.12 -10.00
CA PRO A 35 -10.06 31.72 -10.66
C PRO A 35 -10.93 30.69 -11.38
N ASP A 36 -12.25 30.89 -11.40
CA ASP A 36 -13.19 29.87 -11.90
C ASP A 36 -13.04 29.58 -13.40
N ASP A 37 -12.69 30.58 -14.21
CA ASP A 37 -12.38 30.39 -15.64
C ASP A 37 -11.17 29.45 -15.84
N ILE A 38 -10.14 29.62 -15.00
CA ILE A 38 -8.94 28.78 -15.03
C ILE A 38 -9.27 27.37 -14.51
N LYS A 39 -10.10 27.23 -13.48
CA LYS A 39 -10.56 25.91 -13.01
C LYS A 39 -11.31 25.15 -14.11
N LYS A 40 -12.18 25.83 -14.85
CA LYS A 40 -12.93 25.25 -15.96
C LYS A 40 -11.98 24.78 -17.06
N ASN A 41 -11.07 25.65 -17.51
CA ASN A 41 -10.05 25.31 -18.52
C ASN A 41 -9.16 24.14 -18.08
N ASN A 42 -8.70 24.14 -16.83
CA ASN A 42 -7.91 23.05 -16.26
C ASN A 42 -8.69 21.73 -16.27
N ARG A 43 -9.98 21.78 -15.87
CA ARG A 43 -10.87 20.61 -15.87
C ARG A 43 -11.04 20.05 -17.28
N ASP A 44 -11.25 20.90 -18.27
CA ASP A 44 -11.46 20.45 -19.65
C ASP A 44 -10.20 19.78 -20.22
N LYS A 45 -9.02 20.37 -20.01
CA LYS A 45 -7.73 19.76 -20.36
C LYS A 45 -7.49 18.43 -19.63
N TRP A 46 -7.85 18.36 -18.35
CA TRP A 46 -7.78 17.12 -17.58
C TRP A 46 -8.71 16.04 -18.13
N LEU A 47 -9.95 16.39 -18.47
CA LEU A 47 -10.92 15.46 -19.03
C LEU A 47 -10.40 14.88 -20.36
N GLU A 48 -9.88 15.74 -21.24
CA GLU A 48 -9.26 15.32 -22.49
C GLU A 48 -8.09 14.35 -22.26
N LEU A 49 -7.14 14.72 -21.39
CA LEU A 49 -6.00 13.86 -21.05
C LEU A 49 -6.46 12.52 -20.47
N SER A 50 -7.38 12.55 -19.51
CA SER A 50 -7.86 11.37 -18.80
C SER A 50 -8.56 10.39 -19.75
N ARG A 51 -9.34 10.91 -20.71
CA ARG A 51 -10.00 10.11 -21.73
C ARG A 51 -8.99 9.39 -22.62
N ARG A 52 -8.04 10.15 -23.20
CA ARG A 52 -6.97 9.59 -24.05
C ARG A 52 -6.15 8.54 -23.31
N LEU A 53 -5.81 8.81 -22.04
CA LEU A 53 -5.06 7.89 -21.19
C LEU A 53 -5.82 6.58 -20.95
N VAL A 54 -7.11 6.66 -20.60
CA VAL A 54 -7.96 5.47 -20.38
C VAL A 54 -8.10 4.65 -21.66
N GLU A 55 -8.37 5.30 -22.78
CA GLU A 55 -8.49 4.63 -24.09
C GLU A 55 -7.20 3.88 -24.46
N GLU A 56 -6.04 4.53 -24.34
CA GLU A 56 -4.74 3.91 -24.61
C GLU A 56 -4.40 2.77 -23.65
N MET A 57 -4.68 2.92 -22.36
CA MET A 57 -4.43 1.88 -21.37
C MET A 57 -5.31 0.65 -21.58
N ASN A 58 -6.57 0.85 -21.94
CA ASN A 58 -7.48 -0.25 -22.27
C ASN A 58 -7.02 -0.97 -23.54
N ARG A 59 -6.67 -0.23 -24.60
CA ARG A 59 -6.17 -0.78 -25.87
C ARG A 59 -4.94 -1.68 -25.69
N ARG A 60 -4.07 -1.34 -24.73
CA ARG A 60 -2.83 -2.08 -24.43
C ARG A 60 -2.99 -3.13 -23.32
N GLY A 61 -4.20 -3.32 -22.77
CA GLY A 61 -4.44 -4.26 -21.67
C GLY A 61 -3.70 -3.90 -20.37
N ALA A 62 -3.39 -2.62 -20.16
CA ALA A 62 -2.65 -2.13 -19.00
C ALA A 62 -3.54 -1.89 -17.77
N SER A 63 -4.87 -1.86 -17.94
CA SER A 63 -5.82 -1.45 -16.91
C SER A 63 -5.79 -2.31 -15.64
N GLU A 64 -5.58 -3.62 -15.79
CA GLU A 64 -5.47 -4.57 -14.66
C GLU A 64 -4.04 -4.83 -14.21
N LYS A 65 -3.04 -4.31 -14.93
CA LYS A 65 -1.64 -4.60 -14.66
C LYS A 65 -1.03 -3.58 -13.70
N PRO A 66 -0.06 -3.98 -12.87
CA PRO A 66 0.79 -3.07 -12.12
C PRO A 66 1.33 -1.96 -13.03
N THR A 67 1.07 -0.72 -12.65
CA THR A 67 1.37 0.41 -13.52
C THR A 67 1.93 1.58 -12.72
N ARG A 68 2.92 2.24 -13.31
CA ARG A 68 3.42 3.54 -12.88
C ARG A 68 3.16 4.58 -13.95
N ILE A 69 2.70 5.75 -13.52
CA ILE A 69 2.45 6.89 -14.39
C ILE A 69 3.50 7.97 -14.08
N THR A 70 4.02 8.60 -15.12
CA THR A 70 4.81 9.82 -15.02
C THR A 70 4.17 10.86 -15.93
N LEU A 71 3.79 12.02 -15.37
CA LEU A 71 3.20 13.13 -16.12
C LEU A 71 4.22 14.26 -16.23
N GLU A 72 4.43 14.76 -17.44
CA GLU A 72 5.16 15.99 -17.70
C GLU A 72 4.17 17.08 -18.06
N TYR A 73 4.32 18.26 -17.47
CA TYR A 73 3.37 19.37 -17.61
C TYR A 73 4.03 20.72 -17.36
N GLU A 74 3.41 21.77 -17.88
CA GLU A 74 3.69 23.15 -17.50
C GLU A 74 2.60 23.66 -16.56
N ALA A 75 3.01 24.51 -15.61
CA ALA A 75 2.09 25.25 -14.76
C ALA A 75 2.41 26.75 -14.87
N SER A 76 1.43 27.52 -15.32
CA SER A 76 1.52 28.98 -15.41
C SER A 76 1.44 29.62 -14.01
N PRO A 77 1.85 30.90 -13.84
CA PRO A 77 1.75 31.60 -12.55
C PRO A 77 0.32 31.69 -11.98
N ASN A 78 -0.69 31.69 -12.85
CA ASN A 78 -2.12 31.65 -12.52
C ASN A 78 -2.64 30.21 -12.27
N ASN A 79 -1.74 29.23 -12.16
CA ASN A 79 -2.04 27.81 -11.96
C ASN A 79 -2.81 27.16 -13.13
N GLU A 80 -2.64 27.67 -14.35
CA GLU A 80 -3.13 27.00 -15.55
C GLU A 80 -2.34 25.71 -15.82
N PHE A 81 -3.06 24.60 -15.94
CA PHE A 81 -2.53 23.28 -16.22
C PHE A 81 -2.34 23.11 -17.73
N LYS A 82 -1.16 22.65 -18.13
CA LYS A 82 -0.87 22.30 -19.53
C LYS A 82 -0.11 20.96 -19.57
N PRO A 83 -0.80 19.84 -19.82
CA PRO A 83 -0.13 18.54 -19.92
C PRO A 83 0.71 18.48 -21.20
N ILE A 84 1.90 17.90 -21.11
CA ILE A 84 2.81 17.69 -22.24
C ILE A 84 2.76 16.24 -22.68
N CYS A 85 3.09 15.31 -21.78
CA CYS A 85 3.08 13.88 -22.07
C CYS A 85 2.81 13.06 -20.82
N VAL A 86 2.34 11.83 -21.03
CA VAL A 86 2.18 10.83 -19.98
C VAL A 86 2.91 9.57 -20.38
N THR A 87 3.88 9.18 -19.56
CA THR A 87 4.59 7.91 -19.68
C THR A 87 3.92 6.89 -18.77
N VAL A 88 3.50 5.77 -19.36
CA VAL A 88 2.85 4.65 -18.66
C VAL A 88 3.79 3.45 -18.67
N GLU A 89 4.37 3.16 -17.52
CA GLU A 89 5.22 1.98 -17.30
C GLU A 89 4.33 0.84 -16.79
N VAL A 90 4.15 -0.19 -17.61
CA VAL A 90 3.40 -1.40 -17.24
C VAL A 90 4.38 -2.47 -16.78
N MET A 91 4.10 -3.09 -15.65
CA MET A 91 5.01 -4.00 -14.97
C MET A 91 4.31 -5.31 -14.61
N GLU A 92 5.11 -6.34 -14.37
CA GLU A 92 4.67 -7.57 -13.71
C GLU A 92 5.15 -7.54 -12.26
N MET A 93 4.26 -7.81 -11.31
CA MET A 93 4.61 -7.90 -9.89
C MET A 93 4.56 -9.36 -9.45
N ARG A 94 5.61 -9.78 -8.75
CA ARG A 94 5.69 -11.08 -8.08
C ARG A 94 5.93 -10.82 -6.58
N PRO A 95 5.19 -11.48 -5.68
CA PRO A 95 5.47 -11.37 -4.25
C PRO A 95 6.86 -11.93 -3.97
N LEU A 96 7.68 -11.17 -3.23
CA LEU A 96 9.01 -11.63 -2.82
C LEU A 96 8.93 -12.48 -1.55
N GLU A 97 8.09 -12.06 -0.61
CA GLU A 97 7.87 -12.72 0.67
C GLU A 97 6.44 -12.42 1.13
N SER A 98 5.88 -13.29 1.96
CA SER A 98 4.60 -13.06 2.65
C SER A 98 4.74 -13.48 4.10
N PHE A 99 4.65 -12.53 5.01
CA PHE A 99 4.63 -12.78 6.44
C PHE A 99 3.33 -12.24 7.05
N LYS A 100 2.81 -12.93 8.04
CA LYS A 100 1.59 -12.54 8.76
C LYS A 100 2.00 -11.93 10.10
N ILE A 101 1.58 -10.69 10.35
CA ILE A 101 1.71 -10.06 11.67
C ILE A 101 0.41 -10.31 12.42
N SER A 102 0.45 -11.14 13.47
CA SER A 102 -0.69 -11.33 14.38
C SER A 102 -0.64 -10.31 15.51
N PHE A 103 -1.75 -9.64 15.75
CA PHE A 103 -1.96 -8.80 16.93
C PHE A 103 -2.36 -9.69 18.13
N ARG A 104 -1.53 -10.68 18.49
CA ARG A 104 -1.63 -11.22 19.86
C ARG A 104 -0.90 -10.20 20.73
N GLY A 105 -1.67 -9.42 21.49
CA GLY A 105 -1.10 -8.46 22.44
C GLY A 105 -0.17 -9.19 23.42
N ARG A 106 0.82 -8.49 23.97
CA ARG A 106 1.70 -8.99 25.05
C ARG A 106 0.93 -9.67 26.18
N GLU A 107 -0.32 -9.25 26.41
CA GLU A 107 -1.24 -9.82 27.39
C GLU A 107 -1.59 -11.29 27.11
N ALA A 108 -1.79 -11.68 25.84
CA ALA A 108 -2.07 -13.07 25.48
C ALA A 108 -0.85 -13.98 25.70
N GLU A 109 0.37 -13.49 25.41
CA GLU A 109 1.60 -14.23 25.71
C GLU A 109 1.88 -14.35 27.22
N VAL A 110 1.53 -13.31 27.99
CA VAL A 110 1.65 -13.32 29.46
C VAL A 110 0.64 -14.28 30.07
N GLU A 111 -0.62 -14.24 29.63
CA GLU A 111 -1.68 -15.13 30.12
C GLU A 111 -1.42 -16.59 29.74
N GLU A 112 -0.89 -16.85 28.54
CA GLU A 112 -0.47 -18.18 28.11
C GLU A 112 0.71 -18.68 28.95
N LYS A 113 1.73 -17.84 29.20
CA LYS A 113 2.83 -18.16 30.13
C LYS A 113 2.37 -18.44 31.56
N GLU A 114 1.42 -17.66 32.09
CA GLU A 114 0.86 -17.84 33.43
C GLU A 114 0.10 -19.18 33.52
N LYS A 115 -0.72 -19.51 32.51
CA LYS A 115 -1.42 -20.81 32.41
C LYS A 115 -0.44 -21.98 32.35
N LEU A 116 0.62 -21.87 31.54
CA LEU A 116 1.68 -22.89 31.45
C LEU A 116 2.42 -23.07 32.79
N LYS A 117 2.74 -21.98 33.50
CA LYS A 117 3.38 -22.05 34.83
C LYS A 117 2.47 -22.71 35.87
N ALA A 118 1.17 -22.40 35.86
CA ALA A 118 0.19 -23.00 36.76
C ALA A 118 0.08 -24.52 36.51
N GLN A 119 -0.06 -24.92 35.24
CA GLN A 119 -0.10 -26.34 34.83
C GLN A 119 1.18 -27.09 35.24
N LEU A 120 2.36 -26.50 35.00
CA LEU A 120 3.64 -27.10 35.39
C LEU A 120 3.74 -27.27 36.91
N THR A 121 3.27 -26.29 37.68
CA THR A 121 3.29 -26.35 39.15
C THR A 121 2.37 -27.45 39.67
N GLU A 122 1.19 -27.61 39.07
CA GLU A 122 0.26 -28.69 39.42
C GLU A 122 0.83 -30.06 39.08
N MET A 123 1.44 -30.22 37.90
CA MET A 123 2.13 -31.44 37.51
C MET A 123 3.27 -31.80 38.46
N LEU A 124 4.10 -30.83 38.87
CA LEU A 124 5.18 -31.05 39.83
C LEU A 124 4.67 -31.45 41.21
N LYS A 125 3.54 -30.88 41.67
CA LYS A 125 2.89 -31.31 42.92
C LYS A 125 2.39 -32.75 42.83
N LYS A 126 1.77 -33.14 41.70
CA LYS A 126 1.32 -34.52 41.46
C LYS A 126 2.50 -35.50 41.39
N ALA A 127 3.57 -35.14 40.69
CA ALA A 127 4.80 -35.94 40.62
C ALA A 127 5.41 -36.18 42.01
N ARG A 128 5.54 -35.13 42.83
CA ARG A 128 6.01 -35.24 44.22
C ARG A 128 5.11 -36.12 45.09
N ALA A 129 3.78 -36.03 44.93
CA ALA A 129 2.85 -36.89 45.66
C ALA A 129 2.96 -38.37 45.26
N LEU A 130 3.40 -38.64 44.03
CA LEU A 130 3.70 -39.98 43.52
C LEU A 130 5.15 -40.43 43.82
N GLY A 131 5.93 -39.63 44.55
CA GLY A 131 7.33 -39.92 44.89
C GLY A 131 8.32 -39.75 43.72
N ILE A 132 7.87 -39.18 42.59
CA ILE A 132 8.69 -38.95 41.39
C ILE A 132 9.41 -37.62 41.56
N ARG A 133 10.75 -37.65 41.61
CA ARG A 133 11.55 -36.42 41.65
C ARG A 133 11.71 -35.87 40.24
N PRO A 134 11.87 -34.55 40.07
CA PRO A 134 12.12 -33.95 38.75
C PRO A 134 13.35 -34.53 38.05
N GLU A 135 14.33 -35.00 38.84
CA GLU A 135 15.55 -35.67 38.37
C GLU A 135 15.26 -37.03 37.70
N ASP A 136 14.17 -37.70 38.06
CA ASP A 136 13.78 -39.01 37.52
C ASP A 136 13.04 -38.89 36.16
N LEU A 137 12.70 -37.66 35.75
CA LEU A 137 11.98 -37.35 34.50
C LEU A 137 12.92 -37.06 33.32
N THR A 138 14.24 -36.95 33.55
CA THR A 138 15.23 -36.99 32.46
C THR A 138 15.38 -38.44 32.02
N GLY A 139 14.46 -38.89 31.17
CA GLY A 139 14.61 -40.17 30.49
C GLY A 139 15.91 -40.17 29.68
N GLU A 140 16.79 -41.10 30.02
CA GLU A 140 17.91 -41.54 29.20
C GLU A 140 17.40 -41.79 27.78
N ASN A 141 17.91 -41.04 26.81
CA ASN A 141 17.97 -41.55 25.43
C ASN A 141 19.08 -42.61 25.40
N GLN A 142 18.68 -43.87 25.47
CA GLN A 142 19.40 -44.98 24.82
C GLN A 142 18.55 -45.48 23.66
#